data_AF-A0A183D731-F1
#
_entry.id   AF-A0A183D731-F1
#
_cell.length_a   1.000
_cell.length_b   1.000
_cell.length_c   1.000
_cell.angle_alpha   90.00
_cell.angle_beta   90.00
_cell.angle_gamma   90.00
#
_symmetry.space_group_name_H-M   'P 1'
#
loop_
_entity.id
_entity.type
_entity.pdbx_description
1 polymer ?
#
loop_
_entity_poly.entity_id
_entity_poly.type
_entity_poly.pdbx_seq_one_letter_code
_entity_poly.pdbx_strand_id
1 'polypeptide(L)'
;MANVDFGDLSVQRVTEADFNDLIEFLRTDFLHNEPLNRSIDLAVEDTKGLFDGNHAISDILRTIEYYSHNLVHSGIASSLSYALRARDGQIAALRLVAILDRPEKHLSKVCIFR
;
A
#
# COMPACT_ATOMS: atom_id res chain seq x y z
N MET A 1 8.96 7.91 -23.90
CA MET A 1 8.94 8.55 -22.57
C MET A 1 10.12 9.50 -22.52
N ALA A 2 9.95 10.73 -22.03
CA ALA A 2 11.08 11.65 -21.85
C ALA A 2 12.09 10.98 -20.91
N ASN A 3 13.38 11.06 -21.24
CA ASN A 3 14.44 10.52 -20.41
C ASN A 3 14.64 11.48 -19.23
N VAL A 4 13.75 11.36 -18.23
CA VAL A 4 13.81 12.15 -17.00
C VAL A 4 14.95 11.58 -16.18
N ASP A 5 15.97 12.40 -15.94
CA ASP A 5 17.07 12.07 -15.05
C ASP A 5 16.61 12.21 -13.60
N PHE A 6 16.56 11.09 -12.88
CA PHE A 6 16.25 11.05 -11.45
C PHE A 6 17.52 10.95 -10.59
N GLY A 7 18.70 11.23 -11.18
CA GLY A 7 19.99 11.13 -10.52
C GLY A 7 20.29 9.70 -10.09
N ASP A 8 20.49 9.50 -8.79
CA ASP A 8 20.80 8.20 -8.21
C ASP A 8 19.57 7.31 -7.99
N LEU A 9 18.38 7.77 -8.40
CA LEU A 9 17.13 7.05 -8.27
C LEU A 9 16.77 6.34 -9.58
N SER A 10 16.17 5.16 -9.45
CA SER A 10 15.70 4.36 -10.59
C SER A 10 14.21 4.05 -10.45
N VAL A 11 13.46 4.23 -11.53
CA VAL A 11 12.04 3.84 -11.58
C VAL A 11 11.96 2.37 -11.98
N GLN A 12 11.34 1.57 -11.12
CA GLN A 12 11.17 0.14 -11.32
C GLN A 12 9.69 -0.23 -11.21
N ARG A 13 9.22 -1.13 -12.07
CA ARG A 13 7.88 -1.70 -11.91
C ARG A 13 7.88 -2.56 -10.66
N VAL A 14 6.86 -2.41 -9.81
CA VAL A 14 6.72 -3.28 -8.63
C VAL A 14 6.25 -4.68 -9.05
N THR A 15 6.72 -5.66 -8.32
CA THR A 15 6.48 -7.08 -8.52
C THR A 15 6.16 -7.75 -7.19
N GLU A 16 5.78 -9.02 -7.24
CA GLU A 16 5.49 -9.80 -6.03
C GLU A 16 6.72 -9.94 -5.12
N ALA A 17 7.93 -9.90 -5.68
CA ALA A 17 9.15 -9.94 -4.88
C ALA A 17 9.33 -8.69 -4.00
N ASP A 18 8.67 -7.58 -4.36
CA ASP A 18 8.75 -6.31 -3.63
C ASP A 18 7.73 -6.23 -2.49
N PHE A 19 6.85 -7.22 -2.32
CA PHE A 19 5.71 -7.16 -1.41
C PHE A 19 6.09 -6.72 0.02
N ASN A 20 7.10 -7.35 0.61
CA ASN A 20 7.52 -7.04 1.98
C ASN A 20 8.08 -5.61 2.10
N ASP A 21 8.93 -5.18 1.17
CA ASP A 21 9.48 -3.82 1.12
C ASP A 21 8.35 -2.78 1.00
N LEU A 22 7.33 -3.07 0.19
CA LEU A 22 6.18 -2.18 0.00
C LEU A 22 5.35 -2.02 1.27
N ILE A 23 5.11 -3.12 1.97
CA ILE A 23 4.40 -3.11 3.25
C ILE A 23 5.19 -2.30 4.29
N GLU A 24 6.51 -2.51 4.38
CA GLU A 24 7.37 -1.75 5.29
C GLU A 24 7.39 -0.26 4.94
N PHE A 25 7.50 0.09 3.66
CA PHE A 25 7.44 1.48 3.20
C PHE A 25 6.11 2.14 3.56
N LEU A 26 4.98 1.47 3.30
CA LEU A 26 3.65 2.01 3.63
C LEU A 26 3.44 2.15 5.15
N ARG A 27 3.93 1.20 5.96
CA ARG A 27 3.93 1.29 7.42
C ARG A 27 4.68 2.51 7.92
N THR A 28 5.83 2.81 7.32
CA THR A 28 6.77 3.81 7.86
C THR A 28 6.52 5.21 7.31
N ASP A 29 6.09 5.33 6.05
CA ASP A 29 5.85 6.63 5.41
C ASP A 29 4.35 6.97 5.35
N PHE A 30 3.56 6.14 4.67
CA PHE A 30 2.16 6.44 4.37
C PHE A 30 1.30 6.51 5.64
N LEU A 31 1.54 5.63 6.61
CA LEU A 31 0.80 5.62 7.87
C LEU A 31 0.88 6.95 8.62
N HIS A 32 2.05 7.61 8.64
CA HIS A 32 2.26 8.84 9.41
C HIS A 32 1.93 10.11 8.62
N ASN A 33 2.13 10.07 7.31
CA ASN A 33 2.08 11.26 6.47
C ASN A 33 0.75 11.42 5.74
N GLU A 34 -0.08 10.37 5.62
CA GLU A 34 -1.39 10.48 4.99
C GLU A 34 -2.35 11.33 5.86
N PRO A 35 -3.04 12.33 5.27
CA PRO A 35 -3.86 13.29 6.03
C PRO A 35 -4.95 12.68 6.92
N LEU A 36 -5.63 11.61 6.49
CA LEU A 36 -6.68 10.96 7.28
C LEU A 36 -6.08 10.18 8.46
N ASN A 37 -5.00 9.42 8.24
CA ASN A 37 -4.29 8.73 9.31
C ASN A 37 -3.75 9.71 10.36
N ARG A 38 -3.16 10.82 9.88
CA ARG A 38 -2.67 11.89 10.75
C ARG A 38 -3.79 12.60 11.50
N SER A 39 -4.98 12.69 10.93
CA SER A 39 -6.12 13.37 11.58
C SER A 39 -6.65 12.66 12.82
N ILE A 40 -6.32 11.37 12.98
CA ILE A 40 -6.72 10.55 14.13
C ILE A 40 -5.52 10.15 15.01
N ASP A 41 -4.35 10.75 14.79
CA ASP A 41 -3.09 10.43 15.49
C ASP A 41 -2.78 8.92 15.53
N LEU A 42 -2.95 8.24 14.38
CA LEU A 42 -2.73 6.80 14.27
C LEU A 42 -1.23 6.47 14.52
N ALA A 43 -0.93 5.82 15.65
CA ALA A 43 0.44 5.52 16.06
C ALA A 43 0.95 4.19 15.49
N VAL A 44 2.29 4.01 15.38
CA VAL A 44 2.88 2.74 14.90
C VAL A 44 2.45 1.58 15.79
N GLU A 45 2.34 1.84 17.10
CA GLU A 45 1.93 0.88 18.11
C GLU A 45 0.48 0.42 17.92
N ASP A 46 -0.39 1.27 17.38
CA ASP A 46 -1.76 0.91 17.00
C ASP A 46 -1.79 0.03 15.73
N THR A 47 -0.70 0.03 14.98
CA THR A 47 -0.53 -0.80 13.78
C THR A 47 0.32 -2.04 13.99
N LYS A 48 0.82 -2.27 15.21
CA LYS A 48 1.50 -3.50 15.62
C LYS A 48 0.49 -4.65 15.61
N GLY A 49 0.40 -5.31 14.47
CA GLY A 49 -0.60 -6.32 14.16
C GLY A 49 -1.31 -6.05 12.84
N LEU A 50 -1.43 -4.80 12.41
CA LEU A 50 -2.11 -4.41 11.17
C LEU A 50 -1.40 -4.93 9.90
N PHE A 51 -0.28 -5.63 10.07
CA PHE A 51 0.53 -6.18 8.99
C PHE A 51 1.41 -7.38 9.41
N ASP A 52 1.39 -7.75 10.71
CA ASP A 52 2.07 -8.92 11.24
C ASP A 52 0.97 -9.93 11.58
N GLY A 53 0.68 -10.86 10.66
CA GLY A 53 -0.48 -11.75 10.68
C GLY A 53 -0.57 -12.76 11.84
N ASN A 54 0.11 -12.53 12.96
CA ASN A 54 0.09 -13.36 14.16
C ASN A 54 0.18 -12.51 15.44
N HIS A 55 -0.96 -12.07 15.99
CA HIS A 55 -1.33 -12.15 17.44
C HIS A 55 -2.50 -11.23 17.77
N ALA A 56 -3.63 -11.82 18.22
CA ALA A 56 -4.72 -11.23 19.02
C ALA A 56 -4.96 -9.71 18.85
N ILE A 57 -5.21 -9.30 17.61
CA ILE A 57 -5.56 -7.93 17.30
C ILE A 57 -7.09 -7.84 17.25
N SER A 58 -7.64 -6.78 17.83
CA SER A 58 -9.04 -6.38 17.68
C SER A 58 -9.53 -6.63 16.24
N ASP A 59 -10.72 -7.18 16.06
CA ASP A 59 -11.30 -7.53 14.74
C ASP A 59 -11.23 -6.37 13.72
N ILE A 60 -11.21 -5.13 14.21
CA ILE A 60 -11.04 -3.91 13.40
C ILE A 60 -9.65 -3.87 12.75
N LEU A 61 -8.59 -4.17 13.50
CA LEU A 61 -7.22 -4.10 13.00
C LEU A 61 -6.89 -5.24 12.04
N ARG A 62 -7.42 -6.45 12.27
CA ARG A 62 -7.31 -7.58 11.31
C ARG A 62 -8.01 -7.29 9.99
N THR A 63 -9.09 -6.51 10.05
CA THR A 63 -9.83 -6.06 8.87
C THR A 63 -9.00 -5.06 8.07
N ILE A 64 -8.35 -4.10 8.72
CA ILE A 64 -7.48 -3.13 8.05
C ILE A 64 -6.24 -3.82 7.46
N GLU A 65 -5.64 -4.79 8.16
CA GLU A 65 -4.53 -5.61 7.65
C GLU A 65 -4.92 -6.35 6.37
N TYR A 66 -6.03 -7.09 6.43
CA TYR A 66 -6.55 -7.82 5.29
C TYR A 66 -6.84 -6.90 4.10
N TYR A 67 -7.43 -5.73 4.33
CA TYR A 67 -7.68 -4.77 3.26
C TYR A 67 -6.39 -4.17 2.69
N SER A 68 -5.40 -3.87 3.53
CA SER A 68 -4.11 -3.34 3.10
C SER A 68 -3.34 -4.38 2.26
N HIS A 69 -3.34 -5.64 2.70
CA HIS A 69 -2.75 -6.77 1.98
C HIS A 69 -3.38 -6.97 0.60
N ASN A 70 -4.72 -6.92 0.52
CA ASN A 70 -5.45 -7.04 -0.74
C ASN A 70 -5.22 -5.85 -1.68
N LEU A 71 -5.14 -4.63 -1.15
CA LEU A 71 -4.84 -3.43 -1.94
C LEU A 71 -3.41 -3.46 -2.49
N VAL A 72 -2.44 -3.90 -1.70
CA VAL A 72 -1.05 -4.04 -2.15
C VAL A 72 -0.95 -5.12 -3.24
N HIS A 73 -1.54 -6.30 -3.07
CA HIS A 73 -1.54 -7.31 -4.13
C HIS A 73 -2.26 -6.84 -5.40
N SER A 74 -3.40 -6.17 -5.26
CA SER A 74 -4.13 -5.61 -6.41
C SER A 74 -3.29 -4.54 -7.12
N GLY A 75 -2.53 -3.76 -6.36
CA GLY A 75 -1.57 -2.79 -6.88
C GLY A 75 -0.39 -3.46 -7.58
N ILE A 76 0.18 -4.53 -7.02
CA ILE A 76 1.29 -5.27 -7.63
C ILE A 76 0.86 -5.96 -8.94
N ALA A 77 -0.35 -6.54 -8.95
CA ALA A 77 -0.91 -7.18 -10.13
C ALA A 77 -1.10 -6.20 -11.30
N SER A 78 -1.30 -4.92 -11.00
CA SER A 78 -1.41 -3.87 -12.00
C SER A 78 -0.08 -3.61 -12.73
N SER A 79 -0.18 -3.32 -14.02
CA SER A 79 0.98 -2.89 -14.83
C SER A 79 1.37 -1.43 -14.58
N LEU A 80 0.62 -0.70 -13.75
CA LEU A 80 0.74 0.75 -13.56
C LEU A 80 1.38 1.15 -12.22
N SER A 81 1.86 0.17 -11.45
CA SER A 81 2.49 0.39 -10.16
C SER A 81 4.02 0.41 -10.29
N TYR A 82 4.65 1.40 -9.68
CA TYR A 82 6.09 1.65 -9.78
C TYR A 82 6.65 2.14 -8.45
N ALA A 83 7.88 1.72 -8.16
CA ALA A 83 8.69 2.23 -7.07
C ALA A 83 9.85 3.03 -7.64
N LEU A 84 10.16 4.16 -7.00
CA LEU A 84 11.40 4.89 -7.21
C LEU A 84 12.39 4.38 -6.15
N ARG A 85 13.47 3.72 -6.57
CA ARG A 85 14.45 3.11 -5.68
C ARG A 85 15.78 3.84 -5.71
N ALA A 86 16.39 4.02 -4.54
CA ALA A 86 17.76 4.50 -4.41
C ALA A 86 18.78 3.41 -4.76
N ARG A 87 20.07 3.79 -4.86
CA ARG A 87 21.16 2.87 -5.21
C ARG A 87 21.34 1.70 -4.24
N ASP A 88 20.97 1.88 -2.98
CA ASP A 88 20.98 0.83 -1.95
C ASP A 88 19.77 -0.10 -2.02
N GLY A 89 18.86 0.14 -2.97
CA GLY A 89 17.64 -0.62 -3.16
C GLY A 89 16.45 -0.11 -2.34
N GLN A 90 16.62 0.87 -1.44
CA GLN A 90 15.51 1.38 -0.64
C GLN A 90 14.47 2.10 -1.51
N ILE A 91 13.19 1.94 -1.15
CA ILE A 91 12.09 2.65 -1.80
C ILE A 91 12.09 4.10 -1.30
N ALA A 92 12.28 5.04 -2.21
CA ALA A 92 12.22 6.48 -1.94
C ALA A 92 10.83 7.05 -2.22
N ALA A 93 10.10 6.48 -3.17
CA ALA A 93 8.71 6.83 -3.45
C ALA A 93 7.96 5.64 -4.06
N LEU A 94 6.66 5.59 -3.82
CA LEU A 94 5.81 4.51 -4.28
C LEU A 94 4.55 5.04 -4.95
N ARG A 95 4.25 4.48 -6.12
CA ARG A 95 2.96 4.59 -6.78
C ARG A 95 2.33 3.20 -6.87
N LEU A 96 1.31 2.96 -6.05
CA LEU A 96 0.46 1.77 -6.15
C LEU A 96 -0.87 2.14 -6.81
N VAL A 97 -1.25 1.40 -7.84
CA VAL A 97 -2.49 1.60 -8.59
C VAL A 97 -3.13 0.24 -8.82
N ALA A 98 -4.38 0.07 -8.38
CA ALA A 98 -5.20 -1.07 -8.77
C ALA A 98 -6.18 -0.63 -9.87
N ILE A 99 -6.37 -1.47 -10.89
CA ILE A 99 -7.45 -1.30 -11.88
C ILE A 99 -8.66 -2.05 -11.35
N LEU A 100 -9.72 -1.30 -11.01
CA LEU A 100 -10.97 -1.88 -10.53
C LEU A 100 -11.94 -2.00 -11.71
N ASP A 101 -12.10 -3.23 -12.20
CA ASP A 101 -13.11 -3.50 -13.22
C ASP A 101 -14.51 -3.48 -12.60
N ARG A 102 -15.43 -2.82 -13.30
CA ARG A 102 -16.84 -2.86 -12.91
C ARG A 102 -17.37 -4.26 -13.18
N PRO A 103 -17.91 -4.98 -12.17
CA PRO A 103 -18.49 -6.29 -12.42
C PRO A 103 -19.68 -6.18 -13.39
N GLU A 104 -19.77 -7.09 -14.36
CA GLU A 104 -20.77 -7.08 -15.43
C GLU A 104 -22.23 -7.21 -14.93
N LYS A 105 -22.44 -7.64 -13.67
CA LYS A 105 -23.77 -7.81 -13.07
C LYS A 105 -23.96 -6.86 -11.89
N HIS A 106 -25.03 -6.08 -11.96
CA HIS A 106 -25.53 -5.22 -10.89
C HIS A 106 -25.83 -6.01 -9.60
N LEU A 107 -24.82 -6.14 -8.74
CA LEU A 107 -25.03 -6.30 -7.31
C LEU A 107 -24.39 -5.09 -6.64
N SER A 108 -25.06 -3.95 -6.75
CA SER A 108 -24.73 -2.76 -5.95
C SER A 108 -25.02 -3.06 -4.48
N LYS A 109 -24.08 -3.72 -3.81
CA LYS A 109 -23.90 -3.51 -2.37
C LYS A 109 -23.19 -2.17 -2.23
N VAL A 110 -23.97 -1.13 -1.99
CA VAL A 110 -23.44 0.14 -1.52
C VAL A 110 -22.95 -0.12 -0.10
N CYS A 111 -21.63 -0.28 0.07
CA CYS A 111 -21.02 -0.24 1.39
C CYS A 111 -20.94 1.22 1.82
N ILE A 112 -21.96 1.68 2.55
CA ILE A 112 -21.88 2.94 3.29
C ILE A 112 -21.16 2.61 4.60
N PHE A 113 -19.92 3.08 4.74
CA PHE A 113 -19.25 3.11 6.04
C PHE A 113 -19.92 4.21 6.86
N ARG A 114 -20.58 3.81 7.96
CA ARG A 114 -21.13 4.72 8.98
C ARG A 114 -20.25 4.65 10.21
#